data_AF-A0AAJ3NEL9-F1
#
_entry.id   AF-A0AAJ3NEL9-F1
#
_cell.length_a   1.000
_cell.length_b   1.000
_cell.length_c   1.000
_cell.angle_alpha   90.00
_cell.angle_beta   90.00
_cell.angle_gamma   90.00
#
_symmetry.space_group_name_H-M   'P 1'
#
loop_
_entity.id
_entity.type
_entity.pdbx_description
1 polymer ?
#
loop_
_entity_poly.entity_id
_entity_poly.type
_entity_poly.pdbx_seq_one_letter_code
_entity_poly.pdbx_strand_id
1 'polypeptide(L)' 'MEKNENPSKSDYVAPLLEVIIIEMEEGIATASATLRVGAPGSLDTPDIDDWISGGNIGNADADL' A
#
# COMPACT_ATOMS: atom_id res chain seq x y z
N MET A 1 -28.36 26.12 -11.84
CA MET A 1 -27.35 25.47 -12.70
C MET A 1 -26.21 25.08 -11.78
N GLU A 2 -26.11 23.79 -11.47
CA GLU A 2 -25.08 23.23 -10.60
C GLU A 2 -23.74 23.25 -11.35
N LYS A 3 -22.72 23.84 -10.74
CA LYS A 3 -21.39 23.98 -11.35
C LYS A 3 -20.60 22.72 -11.06
N ASN A 4 -20.54 21.80 -12.03
CA ASN A 4 -19.66 20.65 -11.99
C ASN A 4 -18.20 21.11 -12.09
N GLU A 5 -17.58 21.43 -10.96
CA GLU A 5 -16.14 21.61 -10.88
C GLU A 5 -15.48 20.23 -10.75
N ASN A 6 -15.12 19.64 -11.88
CA ASN A 6 -14.16 18.53 -11.88
C ASN A 6 -12.78 19.17 -11.65
N PRO A 7 -12.14 19.04 -10.47
CA PRO A 7 -10.81 19.59 -10.26
C PRO A 7 -9.87 18.93 -11.25
N SER A 8 -9.22 19.73 -12.11
CA SER A 8 -8.16 19.24 -12.98
C SER A 8 -7.08 18.59 -12.11
N LYS A 9 -6.77 17.31 -12.36
CA LYS A 9 -5.69 16.62 -11.67
C LYS A 9 -4.39 17.38 -11.94
N SER A 10 -3.63 17.69 -10.90
CA SER A 10 -2.31 18.30 -11.06
C SER A 10 -1.33 17.28 -11.63
N ASP A 11 -0.45 17.76 -12.50
CA ASP A 11 0.63 16.93 -13.03
C ASP A 11 1.63 16.60 -11.91
N TYR A 12 2.14 15.36 -11.95
CA TYR A 12 3.19 14.93 -11.04
C TYR A 12 4.50 15.65 -11.37
N VAL A 13 5.13 16.23 -10.36
CA VAL A 13 6.47 16.81 -10.45
C VAL A 13 7.41 15.98 -9.58
N ALA A 14 8.36 15.30 -10.22
CA ALA A 14 9.36 14.51 -9.51
C ALA A 14 10.27 15.43 -8.66
N PRO A 15 10.68 15.00 -7.45
CA PRO A 15 11.64 15.74 -6.65
C PRO A 15 13.03 15.73 -7.30
N LEU A 16 13.78 16.80 -7.09
CA LEU A 16 15.22 16.84 -7.37
C LEU A 16 15.96 16.13 -6.22
N LEU A 17 16.90 15.24 -6.56
CA LEU A 17 17.76 14.55 -5.58
C LEU A 17 19.21 15.02 -5.76
N GLU A 18 19.81 15.51 -4.69
CA GLU A 18 21.25 15.77 -4.59
C GLU A 18 21.84 14.81 -3.55
N VAL A 19 22.91 14.11 -3.92
CA VAL A 19 23.53 13.08 -3.07
C VAL A 19 25.00 13.40 -2.90
N ILE A 20 25.47 13.37 -1.65
CA ILE A 20 26.89 13.42 -1.30
C ILE A 20 27.24 12.07 -0.70
N ILE A 21 28.27 11.42 -1.24
CA ILE A 21 28.78 10.17 -0.68
C ILE A 21 29.53 10.52 0.60
N ILE A 22 29.12 9.90 1.71
CA ILE A 22 29.83 9.96 2.99
C ILE A 22 30.31 8.55 3.35
N GLU A 23 31.52 8.46 3.88
CA GLU A 23 32.04 7.22 4.45
C GLU A 23 31.51 7.12 5.88
N MET A 24 30.87 5.99 6.22
CA MET A 24 30.40 5.69 7.57
C MET A 24 31.36 4.70 8.22
N GLU A 25 31.58 4.84 9.53
CA GLU A 25 32.28 3.84 10.33
C GLU A 25 31.52 2.50 10.30
N GLU A 26 32.21 1.39 10.58
CA GLU A 26 31.59 0.06 10.65
C GLU A 26 30.46 0.07 11.69
N GLY A 27 29.22 -0.02 11.20
CA GLY A 27 28.02 0.05 12.03
C GLY A 27 26.88 -0.73 11.39
N ILE A 28 26.14 -1.46 12.22
CA ILE A 28 24.90 -2.10 11.77
C ILE A 28 23.85 -1.00 11.66
N ALA A 29 23.23 -0.85 10.49
CA ALA A 29 22.00 -0.08 10.31
C ALA A 29 20.85 -0.77 11.06
N THR A 30 20.86 -0.65 12.39
CA THR A 30 19.81 -1.19 13.26
C THR A 30 18.52 -0.47 12.93
N ALA A 31 17.50 -1.25 12.54
CA ALA A 31 16.17 -0.84 12.06
C ALA A 31 15.97 -0.71 10.53
N SER A 32 16.90 -1.16 9.67
CA SER A 32 16.55 -1.38 8.27
C SER A 32 15.62 -2.59 8.14
N ALA A 33 14.33 -2.33 7.89
CA ALA A 33 13.29 -3.27 7.49
C ALA A 33 13.39 -4.68 8.10
N THR A 34 12.77 -4.89 9.28
CA THR A 34 12.51 -6.25 9.75
C THR A 34 11.45 -6.87 8.85
N LEU A 35 11.85 -7.78 7.95
CA LEU A 35 10.91 -8.58 7.17
C LEU A 35 10.15 -9.52 8.10
N ARG A 36 8.89 -9.20 8.38
CA ARG A 36 7.95 -10.10 9.04
C ARG A 36 7.19 -10.85 7.97
N VAL A 37 7.62 -12.07 7.66
CA VAL A 37 6.87 -12.96 6.77
C VAL A 37 5.70 -13.53 7.58
N GLY A 38 4.47 -13.30 7.12
CA GLY A 38 3.28 -13.91 7.72
C GLY A 38 3.34 -15.44 7.67
N ALA A 39 2.83 -16.09 8.71
CA ALA A 39 2.60 -17.53 8.80
C ALA A 39 1.16 -17.76 9.27
N PRO A 40 0.51 -18.91 9.00
CA PRO A 40 -0.89 -19.12 9.37
C PRO A 40 -1.17 -18.76 10.85
N GLY A 41 -2.03 -17.76 11.07
CA GLY A 41 -2.36 -17.22 12.40
C GLY A 41 -1.50 -16.05 12.89
N SER A 42 -0.53 -15.57 12.10
CA SER A 42 0.25 -14.36 12.40
C SER A 42 -0.52 -13.10 12.00
N LEU A 43 -0.43 -12.04 12.83
CA LEU A 43 -0.91 -10.69 12.52
C LEU A 43 -0.21 -10.06 11.30
N ASP A 44 0.95 -10.59 10.92
CA ASP A 44 1.71 -10.15 9.75
C ASP A 44 1.27 -10.92 8.47
N THR A 45 0.24 -11.78 8.57
CA THR A 45 -0.39 -12.41 7.40
C THR A 45 -1.44 -11.46 6.86
N PRO A 46 -1.37 -11.04 5.59
CA PRO A 46 -2.43 -10.23 5.00
C PRO A 46 -3.74 -11.03 5.05
N ASP A 47 -4.78 -10.42 5.61
CA ASP A 47 -6.11 -10.97 5.53
C ASP A 47 -6.62 -10.78 4.11
N ILE A 48 -7.11 -11.86 3.51
CA ILE A 48 -7.86 -11.78 2.25
C ILE A 48 -9.31 -11.71 2.68
N ASP A 49 -9.73 -10.54 3.15
CA ASP A 49 -11.15 -10.26 3.26
C ASP A 49 -11.69 -10.21 1.83
N ASP A 50 -12.55 -11.18 1.52
CA ASP A 50 -13.28 -11.20 0.27
C ASP A 50 -14.05 -9.87 0.16
N TRP A 51 -14.00 -9.21 -0.99
CA TRP A 51 -14.70 -7.93 -1.17
C TRP A 51 -16.19 -8.23 -1.25
N ILE A 52 -16.85 -8.42 -0.10
CA ILE A 52 -18.29 -8.63 -0.04
C ILE A 52 -18.92 -7.24 -0.02
N SER A 53 -19.56 -6.86 -1.13
CA SER A 53 -20.18 -5.56 -1.31
C SER A 53 -21.48 -5.41 -0.50
N GLY A 54 -21.45 -5.63 0.82
CA GLY A 54 -22.54 -5.33 1.77
C GLY A 54 -23.95 -5.74 1.33
N GLY A 55 -24.05 -6.75 0.46
CA GLY A 55 -25.22 -7.05 -0.35
C GLY A 55 -25.68 -8.46 -0.04
N ASN A 56 -26.95 -8.57 0.33
CA ASN A 56 -27.67 -9.74 0.81
C ASN A 56 -27.21 -11.09 0.20
N ILE A 57 -27.01 -12.10 1.06
CA ILE A 57 -26.75 -13.50 0.66
C ILE A 57 -27.97 -13.99 -0.13
N GLY A 58 -27.84 -13.97 -1.45
CA GLY A 58 -28.90 -14.38 -2.35
C GLY A 58 -28.36 -14.43 -3.76
N ASN A 59 -27.81 -15.60 -4.10
CA ASN A 59 -27.27 -15.94 -5.42
C ASN A 59 -25.89 -15.34 -5.72
N ALA A 60 -24.88 -15.81 -4.99
CA ALA A 60 -23.52 -15.75 -5.49
C ALA A 60 -23.43 -16.72 -6.67
N ASP A 61 -23.40 -16.17 -7.88
CA ASP A 61 -22.94 -16.89 -9.06
C ASP A 61 -21.49 -17.29 -8.77
N ALA A 62 -21.31 -18.54 -8.32
CA ALA A 62 -20.00 -19.15 -8.18
C ALA A 62 -19.43 -19.33 -9.59
N ASP A 63 -18.68 -18.34 -10.06
CA ASP A 63 -17.77 -18.56 -11.18
C ASP A 63 -16.60 -19.39 -10.63
N LEU A 64 -16.49 -20.61 -11.18
CA LEU A 64 -15.80 -21.79 -10.65
C LEU A 64 -14.31 -21.60 -10.32
#